data_AF-A0A518LGM2-F1
#
_entry.id   AF-A0A518LGM2-F1
#
_cell.length_a   1.000
_cell.length_b   1.000
_cell.length_c   1.000
_cell.angle_alpha   90.00
_cell.angle_beta   90.00
_cell.angle_gamma   90.00
#
_symmetry.space_group_name_H-M   'P 1'
#
loop_
_entity.id
_entity.type
_entity.pdbx_description
1 polymer ?
#
loop_
_entity_poly.entity_id
_entity_poly.type
_entity_poly.pdbx_seq_one_letter_code
_entity_poly.pdbx_strand_id
1 'polypeptide(L)' 'MGRRAIRRSMLHEIDDLKYCCDEMKYHLSEREVAIVYIKSYDEYAIRVPDGSATVETIEFCPWCGAKLSATHGNA' A
#
# COMPACT_ATOMS: atom_id res chain seq x y z
N MET A 1 -2.44 -8.88 44.08
CA MET A 1 -2.40 -9.58 42.77
C MET A 1 -2.66 -8.53 41.68
N GLY A 2 -1.80 -8.18 40.73
CA GLY A 2 -0.64 -8.88 40.19
C GLY A 2 -0.90 -9.38 38.76
N ARG A 3 -1.19 -8.48 37.81
CA ARG A 3 -0.62 -8.41 36.44
C ARG A 3 -1.52 -7.59 35.50
N ARG A 4 -1.02 -6.39 35.19
CA ARG A 4 -1.43 -5.54 34.06
C ARG A 4 -1.30 -6.34 32.76
N ALA A 5 -2.36 -6.41 31.97
CA ALA A 5 -2.27 -6.76 30.55
C ALA A 5 -2.11 -5.48 29.73
N ILE A 6 -0.86 -5.01 29.59
CA ILE A 6 -0.45 -4.04 28.57
C ILE A 6 0.38 -4.78 27.53
N ARG A 7 -0.28 -5.29 26.49
CA ARG A 7 0.32 -5.86 25.26
C ARG A 7 -0.72 -5.62 24.15
N ARG A 8 -0.49 -4.85 23.10
CA ARG A 8 0.71 -4.32 22.46
C ARG A 8 0.42 -2.92 21.96
N SER A 9 1.32 -2.00 22.25
CA SER A 9 1.45 -0.75 21.51
C SER A 9 1.64 -1.04 20.01
N MET A 10 1.00 -0.21 19.17
CA MET A 10 1.66 0.42 18.01
C MET A 10 1.84 -0.43 16.74
N LEU A 11 0.75 -0.67 16.01
CA LEU A 11 0.73 -0.78 14.53
C LEU A 11 -0.59 -0.24 13.93
N HIS A 12 -1.20 0.78 14.55
CA HIS A 12 -2.34 1.48 13.96
C HIS A 12 -1.88 2.87 13.55
N GLU A 13 -1.14 2.99 12.43
CA GLU A 13 -0.98 4.34 11.87
C GLU A 13 -0.56 4.47 10.40
N ILE A 14 -0.69 3.46 9.54
CA ILE A 14 -0.58 3.70 8.09
C ILE A 14 -1.45 2.67 7.39
N ASP A 15 -2.62 3.09 6.86
CA ASP A 15 -3.15 2.56 5.59
C ASP A 15 -4.45 3.26 5.17
N ASP A 16 -4.37 4.57 4.91
CA ASP A 16 -5.18 5.15 3.83
C ASP A 16 -4.49 4.85 2.49
N LEU A 17 -4.03 3.59 2.31
CA LEU A 17 -3.67 3.11 1.00
C LEU A 17 -4.99 2.93 0.26
N LYS A 18 -5.18 3.71 -0.79
CA LYS A 18 -6.21 3.38 -1.76
C LYS A 18 -5.81 2.01 -2.34
N TYR A 19 -6.78 1.12 -2.49
CA TYR A 19 -6.59 -0.16 -3.17
C TYR A 19 -7.61 -0.22 -4.28
N CYS A 20 -7.20 -0.73 -5.43
CA CYS A 20 -8.11 -0.88 -6.56
C CYS A 20 -8.98 -2.15 -6.46
N CYS A 21 -8.44 -3.22 -5.86
CA CYS A 21 -9.10 -4.53 -5.72
C CYS A 21 -8.63 -5.26 -4.45
N ASP A 22 -9.37 -6.31 -4.05
CA ASP A 22 -9.03 -7.15 -2.90
C ASP A 22 -7.66 -7.84 -3.03
N GLU A 23 -7.26 -8.23 -4.24
CA GLU A 23 -5.92 -8.80 -4.51
C GLU A 23 -4.81 -7.82 -4.14
N MET A 24 -4.92 -6.57 -4.59
CA MET A 24 -3.95 -5.51 -4.28
C MET A 24 -3.89 -5.26 -2.78
N LYS A 25 -5.05 -5.20 -2.11
CA LYS A 25 -5.14 -5.04 -0.66
C LYS A 25 -4.48 -6.21 0.08
N TYR A 26 -4.72 -7.43 -0.36
CA TYR A 26 -4.16 -8.65 0.23
C TYR A 26 -2.63 -8.62 0.15
N HIS A 27 -2.07 -8.41 -1.04
CA HIS A 27 -0.61 -8.40 -1.21
C HIS A 27 0.08 -7.21 -0.54
N LEU A 28 -0.56 -6.03 -0.50
CA LEU A 28 -0.04 -4.88 0.26
C LEU A 28 -0.06 -5.14 1.77
N SER A 29 -1.16 -5.72 2.28
CA SER A 29 -1.29 -6.11 3.69
C SER A 29 -0.22 -7.11 4.10
N GLU A 30 0.02 -8.13 3.27
CA GLU A 30 1.04 -9.15 3.51
C GLU A 30 2.47 -8.62 3.26
N ARG A 31 2.62 -7.40 2.70
CA ARG A 31 3.90 -6.78 2.31
C ARG A 31 4.74 -7.66 1.39
N GLU A 32 4.10 -8.53 0.62
CA GLU A 32 4.76 -9.39 -0.37
C GLU A 32 5.24 -8.58 -1.57
N VAL A 33 4.59 -7.44 -1.83
CA VAL A 33 4.90 -6.53 -2.93
C VAL A 33 5.54 -5.26 -2.43
N ALA A 34 6.53 -4.78 -3.17
CA ALA A 34 7.23 -3.54 -2.87
C ALA A 34 6.53 -2.32 -3.48
N ILE A 35 5.19 -2.33 -3.53
CA ILE A 35 4.41 -1.20 -4.02
C ILE A 35 4.28 -0.16 -2.91
N VAL A 36 4.57 1.09 -3.26
CA VAL A 36 4.45 2.26 -2.40
C VAL A 36 3.46 3.23 -3.03
N TYR A 37 2.61 3.82 -2.21
CA TYR A 37 1.71 4.89 -2.63
C TYR A 37 2.32 6.24 -2.28
N ILE A 38 2.48 7.10 -3.28
CA ILE A 38 3.07 8.42 -3.15
C ILE A 38 1.95 9.44 -3.07
N LYS A 39 1.48 9.73 -1.85
CA LYS A 39 0.37 10.66 -1.59
C LYS A 39 0.56 12.06 -2.21
N SER A 40 1.79 12.54 -2.36
CA SER A 40 2.07 13.84 -2.98
C SER A 40 1.66 13.94 -4.45
N TYR A 41 1.66 12.80 -5.15
CA TYR A 41 1.26 12.73 -6.57
C TYR A 41 -0.01 11.88 -6.79
N ASP A 42 -0.50 11.22 -5.73
CA ASP A 42 -1.59 10.24 -5.78
C ASP A 42 -1.29 9.14 -6.82
N GLU A 43 -0.04 8.70 -6.83
CA GLU A 43 0.50 7.69 -7.75
C GLU A 43 1.02 6.49 -6.97
N TYR A 44 1.03 5.33 -7.61
CA TYR A 44 1.65 4.12 -7.09
C TYR A 44 2.99 3.92 -7.77
N ALA A 45 3.96 3.46 -7.03
CA ALA A 45 5.26 3.08 -7.56
C ALA A 45 5.71 1.75 -6.99
N ILE A 46 6.39 0.95 -7.79
CA ILE A 46 7.04 -0.28 -7.37
C ILE A 46 8.48 0.08 -7.02
N ARG A 47 8.85 -0.16 -5.78
CA ARG A 47 10.23 -0.05 -5.31
C ARG A 47 10.96 -1.35 -5.61
N VAL A 48 11.92 -1.32 -6.52
CA VAL A 48 12.69 -2.54 -6.83
C VAL A 48 13.71 -2.79 -5.72
N PRO A 49 13.71 -3.95 -5.04
CA PRO A 49 14.64 -4.26 -3.96
C PRO A 49 16.06 -4.63 -4.45
N ASP A 50 16.50 -4.14 -5.60
CA ASP A 50 17.79 -4.48 -6.23
C ASP A 50 18.99 -3.71 -5.61
N GLY A 51 18.80 -3.07 -4.45
CA GLY A 51 19.80 -2.18 -3.84
C GLY A 51 19.93 -0.82 -4.53
N SER A 52 19.27 -0.62 -5.67
CA SER A 52 19.11 0.67 -6.34
C SER A 52 17.85 1.38 -5.83
N ALA A 53 17.91 2.71 -5.66
CA ALA A 53 16.75 3.53 -5.29
C ALA A 53 15.77 3.79 -6.45
N THR A 54 15.70 2.84 -7.40
CA THR A 54 14.84 2.94 -8.56
C THR A 54 13.41 2.59 -8.15
N VAL A 55 12.50 3.49 -8.48
CA VAL A 55 11.06 3.28 -8.33
C VAL A 55 10.43 3.41 -9.71
N GLU A 56 9.57 2.48 -10.06
CA GLU A 56 8.82 2.52 -11.32
C GLU A 56 7.36 2.84 -11.01
N THR A 57 6.82 3.91 -11.59
CA THR A 57 5.42 4.28 -11.38
C THR A 57 4.50 3.33 -12.14
N ILE A 58 3.35 3.01 -11.55
CA ILE A 58 2.31 2.19 -12.18
C ILE A 58 1.01 2.98 -12.29
N GLU A 59 0.47 3.05 -13.51
CA GLU A 59 -0.80 3.71 -13.80
C GLU A 59 -1.99 2.74 -13.76
N PHE A 60 -1.72 1.44 -13.82
CA PHE A 60 -2.72 0.37 -13.87
C PHE A 60 -2.44 -0.68 -12.82
N CYS A 61 -3.52 -1.22 -12.24
CA CYS A 61 -3.46 -2.30 -11.27
C CYS A 61 -2.98 -3.59 -11.96
N PRO A 62 -1.89 -4.23 -11.50
CA PRO A 62 -1.37 -5.44 -12.15
C PRO A 62 -2.27 -6.66 -11.96
N TRP A 63 -3.26 -6.60 -11.06
CA TRP A 63 -4.19 -7.70 -10.80
C TRP A 63 -5.50 -7.56 -11.56
N CYS A 64 -6.21 -6.43 -11.41
CA CYS A 64 -7.52 -6.24 -12.05
C CYS A 64 -7.45 -5.46 -13.38
N GLY A 65 -6.30 -4.90 -13.72
CA GLY A 65 -6.11 -4.09 -14.94
C GLY A 65 -6.80 -2.72 -14.91
N ALA A 66 -7.49 -2.38 -13.82
CA ALA A 66 -8.15 -1.08 -13.71
C ALA A 66 -7.12 0.04 -13.51
N LYS A 67 -7.47 1.23 -14.02
CA LYS A 67 -6.62 2.40 -13.91
C LYS A 67 -6.53 2.80 -12.43
N LEU A 68 -5.31 2.85 -11.91
CA LEU A 68 -4.98 3.42 -10.60
C LEU A 68 -5.03 4.95 -10.74
N SER A 69 -6.19 5.49 -11.10
CA SER A 69 -6.34 6.93 -11.26
C SER A 69 -6.36 7.58 -9.88
N ALA A 70 -5.46 8.54 -9.70
CA ALA A 70 -5.42 9.47 -8.57
C ALA A 70 -6.80 10.05 -8.18
N THR A 71 -7.69 10.19 -9.16
CA THR A 71 -8.83 11.11 -9.14
C THR A 71 -10.20 10.48 -9.38
N HIS A 72 -10.37 9.16 -9.27
CA HIS A 72 -11.71 8.63 -8.99
C HIS A 72 -11.86 8.42 -7.47
N GLY A 73 -12.17 9.54 -6.81
CA GLY A 73 -13.04 9.45 -5.65
C GLY A 73 -14.31 8.70 -6.03
N ASN A 74 -14.84 7.96 -5.05
CA ASN A 74 -16.14 7.30 -5.13
C ASN A 74 -17.17 8.16 -5.87
N ALA A 75 -17.98 7.48 -6.68
CA ALA A 75 -19.10 7.98 -7.48
C ALA A 75 -19.91 9.11 -6.82
#